data_AF-A0A9W8W9B8-F1
#
_entry.id   AF-A0A9W8W9B8-F1
#
_cell.length_a   1.000
_cell.length_b   1.000
_cell.length_c   1.000
_cell.angle_alpha   90.00
_cell.angle_beta   90.00
_cell.angle_gamma   90.00
#
_symmetry.space_group_name_H-M   'P 1'
#
loop_
_entity.id
_entity.type
_entity.pdbx_description
1 polymer ?
#
loop_
_entity_poly.entity_id
_entity_poly.type
_entity_poly.pdbx_seq_one_letter_code
_entity_poly.pdbx_strand_id
1 'polypeptide(L)'
;MSFSRGSRALRFLGANQIAALYEVHVLRRGPTQPTMLQSAADSPLNNCHYGEKDVFRLAGILAERIILNHSFSDGNKRAAFLAADMFLKINGFRLHKSQFASDEVNEAMKSVAKPVASITSEI
;
A
#
# COMPACT_ATOMS: atom_id res chain seq x y z
N MET A 1 1.39 -24.80 -19.75
CA MET A 1 1.69 -23.43 -20.23
C MET A 1 2.36 -22.65 -19.12
N SER A 2 3.65 -22.34 -19.27
CA SER A 2 4.44 -21.61 -18.27
C SER A 2 4.16 -20.12 -18.42
N PHE A 3 3.55 -19.48 -17.42
CA PHE A 3 3.44 -18.03 -17.38
C PHE A 3 4.81 -17.46 -17.01
N SER A 4 5.55 -17.03 -18.02
CA SER A 4 6.73 -16.17 -17.84
C SER A 4 6.26 -14.88 -17.15
N ARG A 5 6.44 -14.79 -15.83
CA ARG A 5 6.39 -13.52 -15.11
C ARG A 5 7.63 -12.75 -15.51
N GLY A 6 7.54 -11.99 -16.59
CA GLY A 6 8.49 -10.91 -16.85
C GLY A 6 8.60 -10.06 -15.58
N SER A 7 9.83 -9.70 -15.22
CA SER A 7 10.16 -8.82 -14.10
C SER A 7 9.43 -7.48 -14.25
N ARG A 8 8.20 -7.39 -13.72
CA ARG A 8 7.40 -6.17 -13.75
C ARG A 8 8.04 -5.17 -12.78
N ALA A 9 8.38 -3.99 -13.28
CA ALA A 9 8.88 -2.89 -12.47
C ALA A 9 7.86 -2.51 -11.38
N LEU A 10 8.36 -2.21 -10.17
CA LEU A 10 7.55 -1.72 -9.07
C LEU A 10 6.94 -0.36 -9.44
N ARG A 11 5.68 -0.16 -9.07
CA ARG A 11 4.94 1.09 -9.27
C ARG A 11 4.84 1.81 -7.94
N PHE A 12 5.08 3.12 -7.97
CA PHE A 12 5.08 3.97 -6.78
C PHE A 12 3.90 4.96 -6.83
N LEU A 13 3.43 5.37 -5.64
CA LEU A 13 2.40 6.38 -5.48
C LEU A 13 3.03 7.76 -5.29
N GLY A 14 2.54 8.75 -6.03
CA GLY A 14 2.93 10.14 -5.83
C GLY A 14 2.11 10.83 -4.73
N ALA A 15 2.63 11.92 -4.17
CA ALA A 15 1.97 12.70 -3.13
C ALA A 15 0.57 13.16 -3.52
N ASN A 16 0.37 13.61 -4.77
CA ASN A 16 -0.93 14.04 -5.28
C ASN A 16 -1.95 12.90 -5.31
N GLN A 17 -1.52 11.67 -5.60
CA GLN A 17 -2.41 10.50 -5.57
C GLN A 17 -2.81 10.16 -4.14
N ILE A 18 -1.87 10.26 -3.19
CA ILE A 18 -2.14 10.03 -1.76
C ILE A 18 -3.07 11.12 -1.21
N ALA A 19 -2.86 12.38 -1.59
CA ALA A 19 -3.73 13.49 -1.23
C ALA A 19 -5.15 13.29 -1.76
N ALA A 20 -5.30 12.89 -3.03
CA ALA A 20 -6.60 12.59 -3.61
C ALA A 20 -7.30 11.41 -2.90
N LEU A 21 -6.57 10.34 -2.57
CA LEU A 21 -7.12 9.21 -1.80
C LEU A 21 -7.63 9.67 -0.43
N TYR A 22 -6.84 10.49 0.27
CA TYR A 22 -7.20 11.07 1.56
C TYR A 22 -8.46 11.94 1.46
N GLU A 23 -8.52 12.81 0.45
CA GLU A 23 -9.64 13.73 0.26
C GLU A 23 -10.96 13.00 0.03
N VAL A 24 -10.91 11.91 -0.74
CA VAL A 24 -12.07 11.10 -1.10
C VAL A 24 -12.55 10.22 0.07
N HIS A 25 -11.63 9.65 0.86
CA HIS A 25 -11.97 8.57 1.81
C HIS A 25 -11.83 8.94 3.29
N VAL A 26 -11.13 10.03 3.62
CA VAL A 26 -10.84 10.39 5.02
C VAL A 26 -11.51 11.70 5.40
N LEU A 27 -11.08 12.80 4.80
CA LEU A 27 -11.62 14.14 5.04
C LEU A 27 -11.49 14.94 3.76
N ARG A 28 -12.54 15.66 3.36
CA ARG A 28 -12.56 16.53 2.17
C ARG A 28 -11.71 17.80 2.39
N ARG A 29 -10.41 17.61 2.61
CA ARG A 29 -9.37 18.62 2.84
C ARG A 29 -8.04 18.12 2.28
N GLY A 30 -7.18 19.05 1.89
CA GLY A 30 -5.82 18.74 1.46
C GLY A 30 -4.83 18.52 2.63
N PRO A 31 -3.59 18.11 2.31
CA PRO A 31 -2.51 18.00 3.30
C PRO A 31 -2.17 19.37 3.89
N THR A 32 -1.94 19.40 5.20
CA THR A 32 -1.47 20.60 5.92
C THR A 32 0.01 20.84 5.69
N GLN A 33 0.77 19.76 5.46
CA GLN A 33 2.20 19.80 5.18
C GLN A 33 2.50 19.07 3.85
N PRO A 34 2.31 19.73 2.69
CA PRO A 34 2.48 19.09 1.38
C PRO A 34 3.91 18.59 1.14
N THR A 35 4.92 19.30 1.62
CA THR A 35 6.33 18.91 1.51
C THR A 35 6.64 17.64 2.31
N MET A 36 6.01 17.49 3.48
CA MET A 36 6.10 16.29 4.32
C MET A 36 5.40 15.09 3.67
N LEU A 37 4.28 15.33 2.97
CA LEU A 37 3.61 14.30 2.19
C LEU A 37 4.48 13.85 1.01
N GLN A 38 5.14 14.78 0.32
CA GLN A 38 6.07 14.49 -0.77
C GLN A 38 7.24 13.63 -0.28
N SER A 39 7.87 14.04 0.83
CA SER A 39 8.93 13.26 1.48
C SER A 39 8.47 11.84 1.85
N ALA A 40 7.24 11.68 2.36
CA ALA A 40 6.69 10.36 2.66
C ALA A 40 6.45 9.53 1.40
N ALA A 41 5.93 10.13 0.32
CA ALA A 41 5.68 9.47 -0.96
C ALA A 41 6.97 9.00 -1.66
N ASP A 42 8.06 9.76 -1.54
CA ASP A 42 9.35 9.43 -2.14
C ASP A 42 10.12 8.37 -1.34
N SER A 43 9.77 8.17 -0.07
CA SER A 43 10.48 7.25 0.83
C SER A 43 10.57 5.79 0.34
N PRO A 44 9.54 5.17 -0.28
CA PRO A 44 9.66 3.80 -0.78
C PRO A 44 10.53 3.75 -2.03
N LEU A 45 10.49 4.78 -2.88
CA LEU A 45 11.35 4.86 -4.06
C LEU A 45 12.82 4.94 -3.64
N ASN A 46 13.13 5.80 -2.66
CA ASN A 46 14.47 5.92 -2.10
C ASN A 46 14.97 4.59 -1.52
N ASN A 47 14.15 3.91 -0.71
CA ASN A 47 14.53 2.59 -0.16
C ASN A 47 14.72 1.54 -1.26
N CYS A 48 13.91 1.59 -2.32
CA CYS A 48 14.06 0.71 -3.47
C CYS A 48 15.39 0.95 -4.21
N HIS A 49 15.80 2.21 -4.35
CA HIS A 49 17.11 2.55 -4.93
C HIS A 49 18.28 2.02 -4.12
N TYR A 50 18.15 1.98 -2.79
CA TYR A 50 19.18 1.45 -1.88
C TYR A 50 19.12 -0.07 -1.66
N GLY A 51 18.23 -0.79 -2.35
CA GLY A 51 18.26 -2.25 -2.43
C GLY A 51 17.07 -2.98 -1.83
N GLU A 52 16.10 -2.28 -1.23
CA GLU A 52 14.85 -2.91 -0.81
C GLU A 52 14.00 -3.30 -2.03
N LYS A 53 13.51 -4.54 -2.08
CA LYS A 53 12.72 -5.05 -3.23
C LYS A 53 11.41 -5.68 -2.79
N ASP A 54 11.22 -5.88 -1.49
CA ASP A 54 9.97 -6.37 -0.94
C ASP A 54 8.91 -5.27 -0.96
N VAL A 55 7.91 -5.48 -1.81
CA VAL A 55 6.73 -4.61 -1.95
C VAL A 55 6.00 -4.38 -0.61
N PHE A 56 5.97 -5.37 0.28
CA PHE A 56 5.30 -5.26 1.57
C PHE A 56 6.10 -4.37 2.51
N ARG A 57 7.43 -4.49 2.49
CA ARG A 57 8.33 -3.58 3.21
C ARG A 57 8.18 -2.15 2.72
N LEU A 58 8.19 -1.95 1.41
CA LEU A 58 8.02 -0.63 0.79
C LEU A 58 6.66 0.00 1.12
N ALA A 59 5.58 -0.79 1.15
CA ALA A 59 4.27 -0.33 1.60
C ALA A 59 4.28 0.08 3.08
N GLY A 60 4.97 -0.70 3.93
CA GLY A 60 5.15 -0.39 5.35
C GLY A 60 5.94 0.91 5.57
N ILE A 61 7.01 1.12 4.81
CA ILE A 61 7.80 2.36 4.82
C ILE A 61 6.91 3.56 4.45
N LEU A 62 6.11 3.45 3.38
CA LEU A 62 5.17 4.51 2.99
C LEU A 62 4.22 4.85 4.14
N ALA A 63 3.61 3.84 4.75
CA ALA A 63 2.67 4.02 5.86
C ALA A 63 3.34 4.67 7.08
N GLU A 64 4.51 4.17 7.48
CA GLU A 64 5.29 4.69 8.60
C GLU A 64 5.58 6.18 8.39
N ARG A 65 6.08 6.55 7.21
CA ARG A 65 6.46 7.94 6.92
C ARG A 65 5.25 8.89 6.90
N ILE A 66 4.10 8.46 6.39
CA ILE A 66 2.87 9.27 6.45
C ILE A 66 2.45 9.52 7.91
N ILE A 67 2.58 8.51 8.78
CA ILE A 67 2.24 8.64 10.21
C ILE A 67 3.20 9.60 10.91
N LEU A 68 4.51 9.41 10.74
CA LEU A 68 5.54 10.18 11.43
C LEU A 68 5.65 11.61 10.93
N ASN A 69 5.44 11.84 9.63
CA ASN A 69 5.57 13.16 9.04
C ASN A 69 4.36 14.08 9.30
N HIS A 70 3.28 13.56 9.90
CA HIS A 70 2.05 14.31 10.22
C HIS A 70 1.57 15.19 9.04
N SER A 71 1.51 14.58 7.85
CA SER A 71 1.26 15.30 6.59
C SER A 71 -0.13 15.95 6.51
N PHE A 72 -1.09 15.41 7.27
CA PHE A 72 -2.48 15.88 7.34
C PHE A 72 -2.82 16.37 8.76
N SER A 73 -3.80 17.28 8.85
CA SER A 73 -4.28 17.82 10.13
C SER A 73 -4.85 16.74 11.08
N ASP A 74 -5.47 15.71 10.52
CA ASP A 74 -5.94 14.53 11.24
C ASP A 74 -5.94 13.32 10.27
N GLY A 75 -6.19 12.11 10.78
CA GLY A 75 -6.42 10.95 9.95
C GLY A 75 -5.16 10.37 9.34
N ASN A 76 -3.96 10.78 9.78
CA ASN A 76 -2.68 10.26 9.26
C ASN A 76 -2.60 8.73 9.27
N LYS A 77 -3.13 8.06 10.30
CA LYS A 77 -3.21 6.58 10.34
C LYS A 77 -4.13 5.99 9.26
N ARG A 78 -5.29 6.63 9.01
CA ARG A 78 -6.23 6.24 7.94
C ARG A 78 -5.61 6.50 6.56
N ALA A 79 -4.94 7.65 6.39
CA ALA A 79 -4.21 8.00 5.18
C ALA A 79 -3.10 6.99 4.88
N ALA A 80 -2.30 6.64 5.89
CA ALA A 80 -1.22 5.66 5.79
C ALA A 80 -1.73 4.28 5.39
N PHE A 81 -2.83 3.82 6.00
CA PHE A 81 -3.46 2.55 5.63
C PHE A 81 -3.94 2.55 4.18
N LEU A 82 -4.65 3.60 3.75
CA LEU A 82 -5.13 3.72 2.37
C LEU A 82 -3.97 3.78 1.37
N ALA A 83 -2.91 4.51 1.69
CA ALA A 83 -1.73 4.61 0.85
C ALA A 83 -1.01 3.26 0.71
N ALA A 84 -0.83 2.52 1.80
CA ALA A 84 -0.24 1.18 1.78
C ALA A 84 -1.11 0.17 1.01
N ASP A 85 -2.43 0.16 1.26
CA ASP A 85 -3.37 -0.70 0.54
C ASP A 85 -3.36 -0.39 -0.96
N MET A 86 -3.37 0.88 -1.35
CA MET A 86 -3.28 1.27 -2.76
C MET A 86 -1.93 0.92 -3.38
N PHE A 87 -0.82 1.11 -2.65
CA PHE A 87 0.52 0.76 -3.11
C PHE A 87 0.61 -0.75 -3.40
N LEU A 88 0.06 -1.59 -2.52
CA LEU A 88 -0.03 -3.03 -2.75
C LEU A 88 -0.91 -3.36 -3.95
N LYS A 89 -2.09 -2.72 -4.08
CA LYS A 89 -3.02 -2.91 -5.21
C LYS A 89 -2.40 -2.62 -6.56
N ILE A 90 -1.69 -1.50 -6.70
CA ILE A 90 -1.05 -1.14 -7.99
C ILE A 90 0.10 -2.07 -8.35
N ASN A 91 0.66 -2.79 -7.37
CA ASN A 91 1.70 -3.79 -7.52
C ASN A 91 1.16 -5.24 -7.56
N GLY A 92 -0.17 -5.43 -7.61
CA GLY A 92 -0.81 -6.73 -7.80
C GLY A 92 -1.15 -7.50 -6.52
N PHE A 93 -1.02 -6.87 -5.35
CA PHE A 93 -1.34 -7.45 -4.05
C PHE A 93 -2.62 -6.83 -3.48
N ARG A 94 -3.32 -7.56 -2.60
CA ARG A 94 -4.53 -7.04 -1.93
C ARG A 94 -4.48 -7.41 -0.45
N LEU A 95 -4.79 -6.44 0.41
CA LEU A 95 -4.98 -6.73 1.83
C LEU A 95 -6.28 -7.51 1.99
N HIS A 96 -6.21 -8.66 2.67
CA HIS A 96 -7.39 -9.44 3.01
C HIS A 96 -7.93 -8.98 4.35
N LYS A 97 -9.24 -8.73 4.42
CA LYS A 97 -9.91 -8.36 5.67
C LYS A 97 -10.12 -9.65 6.47
N SER A 98 -9.24 -9.99 7.41
CA SER A 98 -9.57 -11.07 8.34
C SER A 98 -10.65 -10.54 9.28
N GLN A 99 -11.76 -11.28 9.40
CA GLN A 99 -12.90 -10.94 10.26
C GLN A 99 -12.69 -11.36 11.73
N PHE A 100 -11.49 -11.81 12.10
CA PHE A 100 -11.21 -12.38 13.42
C PHE A 100 -9.89 -11.87 13.99
N ALA A 101 -9.99 -10.79 14.77
CA ALA A 101 -9.12 -10.55 15.92
C ALA A 101 -9.89 -10.95 17.20
N SER A 102 -10.45 -12.16 17.19
CA SER A 102 -10.89 -12.90 18.37
C SER A 102 -10.42 -14.34 18.23
N ASP A 103 -9.18 -14.51 18.70
CA ASP A 103 -8.69 -15.52 19.65
C ASP A 103 -8.50 -17.01 19.28
N GLU A 104 -8.97 -17.58 18.15
CA GLU A 104 -8.74 -19.03 17.91
C GLU A 104 -8.22 -19.49 16.51
N VAL A 105 -8.25 -18.66 15.44
CA VAL A 105 -8.02 -19.13 14.05
C VAL A 105 -6.71 -18.66 13.40
N ASN A 106 -5.78 -18.13 14.19
CA ASN A 106 -4.38 -17.90 13.78
C ASN A 106 -3.64 -19.22 13.46
N GLU A 107 -4.19 -20.35 13.90
CA GLU A 107 -3.68 -21.71 13.69
C GLU A 107 -3.87 -22.26 12.25
N ALA A 108 -4.54 -21.50 11.37
CA ALA A 108 -4.75 -21.87 9.97
C ALA A 108 -4.10 -20.85 9.02
N MET A 109 -2.80 -20.63 9.22
CA MET A 109 -1.79 -20.35 8.17
C MET A 109 -1.77 -21.43 7.06
N LYS A 110 -2.91 -21.98 6.67
CA LYS A 110 -3.02 -23.11 5.75
C LYS A 110 -3.41 -22.59 4.37
N SER A 111 -2.38 -22.49 3.51
CA SER A 111 -2.40 -22.12 2.09
C SER A 111 -2.15 -20.63 1.77
N VAL A 112 -1.05 -20.11 2.31
CA VAL A 112 -0.02 -19.36 1.57
C VAL A 112 -0.48 -18.71 0.25
N ALA A 113 -0.68 -17.40 0.30
CA ALA A 113 -0.63 -16.43 -0.80
C ALA A 113 -0.93 -16.99 -2.23
N LYS A 114 -2.20 -16.93 -2.66
CA LYS A 114 -2.52 -17.10 -4.08
C LYS A 114 -2.07 -15.88 -4.87
N PRO A 115 -1.18 -16.03 -5.88
CA PRO A 115 -0.91 -14.96 -6.82
C PRO A 115 -2.13 -14.75 -7.72
N VAL A 116 -2.54 -13.50 -7.94
CA VAL A 116 -3.66 -13.17 -8.82
C VAL A 116 -3.27 -13.46 -10.28
N ALA A 117 -3.66 -14.63 -10.76
CA ALA A 117 -3.85 -14.92 -12.16
C ALA A 117 -5.02 -15.93 -12.28
N SER A 118 -5.92 -15.66 -13.24
CA SER A 118 -7.24 -16.32 -13.47
C SER A 118 -8.33 -15.67 -12.61
N ILE A 119 -9.29 -14.93 -13.18
CA ILE A 119 -10.30 -15.42 -14.11
C ILE A 119 -10.66 -14.33 -15.14
N THR A 120 -10.34 -14.57 -16.41
CA THR A 120 -11.18 -14.15 -17.55
C THR A 120 -11.35 -15.41 -18.39
N SER A 121 -12.54 -16.01 -18.31
CA SER A 121 -13.21 -16.87 -19.30
C SER A 121 -14.19 -17.76 -18.55
N GLU A 122 -15.46 -17.39 -18.62
CA GLU A 122 -16.62 -18.27 -18.76
C GLU A 122 -17.84 -17.34 -18.84
N ILE A 123 -18.08 -16.82 -20.05
CA ILE A 123 -19.27 -17.01 -20.91
C ILE A 123 -18.79 -16.78 -22.34
#